data_AF-A0A0Q9IWZ5-F1
#
_entry.id   AF-A0A0Q9IWZ5-F1
#
_cell.length_a   1.000
_cell.length_b   1.000
_cell.length_c   1.000
_cell.angle_alpha   90.00
_cell.angle_beta   90.00
_cell.angle_gamma   90.00
#
_symmetry.space_group_name_H-M   'P 1'
#
loop_
_entity.id
_entity.type
_entity.pdbx_description
1 polymer ?
#
loop_
_entity_poly.entity_id
_entity_poly.type
_entity_poly.pdbx_seq_one_letter_code
_entity_poly.pdbx_strand_id
1 'polypeptide(L)'
;MTNHLAAGLAIALNLVLAACQSTPQAVQQKEDLLSAAGFTPQPANTPQRIAAMKKLPPNKFVQQTKNSQIVYVYADPVVCQCVYFGVRRPTLSIAKWSFSSDWPMSGK
;
A
#
# COMPACT_ATOMS: atom_id res chain seq x y z
N MET A 1 52.32 41.88 14.44
CA MET A 1 52.59 40.67 15.22
C MET A 1 51.70 39.56 14.68
N THR A 2 52.37 38.60 14.05
CA THR A 2 52.04 37.25 13.57
C THR A 2 50.82 36.57 14.22
N ASN A 3 49.94 35.91 13.44
CA ASN A 3 49.96 34.44 13.29
C ASN A 3 48.86 33.88 12.37
N HIS A 4 49.33 33.37 11.22
CA HIS A 4 48.97 32.15 10.50
C HIS A 4 47.53 31.57 10.55
N LEU A 5 46.94 31.55 9.35
CA LEU A 5 46.54 30.34 8.64
C LEU A 5 45.69 29.32 9.43
N ALA A 6 44.38 29.44 9.28
CA ALA A 6 43.50 28.27 9.24
C ALA A 6 42.73 28.34 7.92
N ALA A 7 43.41 27.89 6.87
CA ALA A 7 42.79 27.53 5.61
C ALA A 7 41.69 26.50 5.88
N GLY A 8 40.51 26.71 5.31
CA GLY A 8 39.49 25.65 5.25
C GLY A 8 38.08 26.12 5.57
N LEU A 9 37.45 26.80 4.62
CA LEU A 9 35.99 26.84 4.59
C LEU A 9 35.48 26.84 3.14
N ALA A 10 35.92 25.84 2.37
CA ALA A 10 35.41 25.59 1.03
C ALA A 10 34.77 24.20 0.98
N ILE A 11 33.63 24.01 1.66
CA ILE A 11 32.76 22.85 1.43
C ILE A 11 31.30 23.29 1.56
N ALA A 12 30.79 23.99 0.54
CA ALA A 12 29.35 24.08 0.30
C ALA A 12 28.96 22.90 -0.62
N LEU A 13 28.94 21.69 -0.06
CA LEU A 13 28.47 20.49 -0.77
C LEU A 13 26.93 20.48 -0.75
N ASN A 14 26.33 20.85 -1.88
CA ASN A 14 24.90 20.71 -2.13
C ASN A 14 24.57 19.22 -2.29
N LEU A 15 24.10 18.57 -1.22
CA LEU A 15 23.56 17.20 -1.26
C LEU A 15 22.10 17.23 -1.72
N VAL A 16 21.87 17.43 -3.02
CA VAL A 16 20.57 17.12 -3.63
C VAL A 16 20.57 15.63 -3.98
N LEU A 17 20.19 14.77 -3.03
CA LEU A 17 19.89 13.38 -3.34
C LEU A 17 18.53 13.31 -4.05
N ALA A 18 18.56 13.21 -5.38
CA ALA A 18 17.41 12.78 -6.15
C ALA A 18 17.15 11.29 -5.87
N ALA A 19 16.23 10.97 -4.97
CA ALA A 19 15.80 9.60 -4.71
C ALA A 19 14.96 9.12 -5.91
N CYS A 20 15.59 8.44 -6.86
CA CYS A 20 14.89 7.77 -7.94
C CYS A 20 14.27 6.48 -7.38
N GLN A 21 13.03 6.57 -6.89
CA GLN A 21 12.29 5.39 -6.44
C GLN A 21 11.63 4.71 -7.63
N SER A 22 11.91 3.42 -7.81
CA SER A 22 11.31 2.64 -8.89
C SER A 22 9.92 2.11 -8.49
N THR A 23 9.04 1.88 -9.47
CA THR A 23 7.61 1.60 -9.25
C THR A 23 7.35 0.39 -8.34
N PRO A 24 8.04 -0.77 -8.48
CA PRO A 24 7.89 -1.88 -7.54
C PRO A 24 8.28 -1.53 -6.10
N GLN A 25 9.34 -0.76 -5.86
CA GLN A 25 9.70 -0.33 -4.49
C GLN A 25 8.61 0.57 -3.90
N ALA A 26 7.99 1.44 -4.69
CA ALA A 26 6.89 2.29 -4.21
C ALA A 26 5.63 1.48 -3.86
N VAL A 27 5.34 0.42 -4.62
CA VAL A 27 4.24 -0.50 -4.32
C VAL A 27 4.52 -1.26 -3.02
N GLN A 28 5.72 -1.84 -2.87
CA GLN A 28 6.08 -2.59 -1.66
C GLN A 28 6.00 -1.74 -0.39
N GLN A 29 6.55 -0.52 -0.41
CA GLN A 29 6.45 0.39 0.74
C GLN A 29 5.00 0.72 1.10
N LYS A 30 4.14 0.84 0.09
CA LYS A 30 2.71 1.05 0.31
C LYS A 30 2.05 -0.16 0.94
N GLU A 31 2.43 -1.37 0.54
CA GLU A 31 1.93 -2.62 1.13
C GLU A 31 2.32 -2.80 2.60
N ASP A 32 3.52 -2.38 2.98
CA ASP A 32 3.95 -2.36 4.38
C ASP A 32 3.07 -1.42 5.21
N LEU A 33 2.79 -0.21 4.68
CA LEU A 33 1.90 0.76 5.31
C LEU A 33 0.45 0.25 5.41
N LEU A 34 -0.04 -0.46 4.39
CA LEU A 34 -1.37 -1.10 4.41
C LEU A 34 -1.44 -2.13 5.54
N SER A 35 -0.43 -2.98 5.64
CA SER A 35 -0.34 -4.00 6.69
C SER A 35 -0.30 -3.38 8.07
N ALA A 36 0.50 -2.32 8.27
CA ALA A 36 0.55 -1.54 9.51
C ALA A 36 -0.78 -0.86 9.85
N ALA A 37 -1.53 -0.40 8.84
CA ALA A 37 -2.87 0.16 9.00
C ALA A 37 -3.94 -0.91 9.29
N GLY A 38 -3.56 -2.19 9.36
CA GLY A 38 -4.49 -3.28 9.60
C GLY A 38 -5.32 -3.64 8.38
N PHE A 39 -4.79 -3.48 7.16
CA PHE A 39 -5.31 -4.17 5.99
C PHE A 39 -4.87 -5.64 6.03
N THR A 40 -5.63 -6.54 5.40
CA THR A 40 -5.27 -7.95 5.25
C THR A 40 -5.05 -8.23 3.76
N PRO A 41 -3.89 -8.75 3.34
CA PRO A 41 -3.72 -9.23 1.97
C PRO A 41 -4.55 -10.51 1.77
N GLN A 42 -5.21 -10.62 0.62
CA GLN A 42 -5.79 -11.86 0.13
C GLN A 42 -5.28 -12.24 -1.26
N PRO A 43 -4.63 -13.40 -1.40
CA PRO A 43 -4.15 -13.88 -2.68
C PRO A 43 -5.27 -14.06 -3.71
N ALA A 44 -5.03 -13.63 -4.95
CA ALA A 44 -5.89 -13.94 -6.09
C ALA A 44 -5.51 -15.29 -6.69
N ASN A 45 -5.64 -16.37 -5.92
CA ASN A 45 -5.16 -17.72 -6.28
C ASN A 45 -6.19 -18.60 -7.01
N THR A 46 -7.39 -18.09 -7.30
CA THR A 46 -8.40 -18.79 -8.11
C THR A 46 -8.78 -17.97 -9.34
N PRO A 47 -9.23 -18.58 -10.45
CA PRO A 47 -9.63 -17.84 -11.65
C PRO A 47 -10.68 -16.76 -11.36
N GLN A 48 -11.62 -17.04 -10.46
CA GLN A 48 -12.65 -16.09 -10.06
C GLN A 48 -12.07 -14.91 -9.26
N ARG A 49 -11.11 -15.16 -8.36
CA ARG A 49 -10.43 -14.08 -7.62
C ARG A 49 -9.52 -13.24 -8.51
N ILE A 50 -8.85 -13.86 -9.49
CA ILE A 50 -8.07 -13.16 -10.52
C ILE A 50 -8.98 -12.27 -11.35
N ALA A 51 -10.11 -12.80 -11.82
CA ALA A 51 -11.08 -12.03 -12.60
C ALA A 51 -11.64 -10.85 -11.81
N ALA A 52 -11.91 -11.02 -10.51
CA ALA A 52 -12.38 -9.94 -9.66
C ALA A 52 -11.29 -8.89 -9.38
N MET A 53 -10.03 -9.31 -9.14
CA MET A 53 -8.89 -8.40 -8.96
C MET A 53 -8.67 -7.55 -10.22
N LYS A 54 -8.78 -8.14 -11.42
CA LYS A 54 -8.64 -7.44 -12.71
C LYS A 54 -9.70 -6.36 -12.95
N LYS A 55 -10.82 -6.38 -12.21
CA LYS A 55 -11.85 -5.32 -12.27
C LYS A 55 -11.51 -4.12 -11.39
N LEU A 56 -10.54 -4.24 -10.49
CA LEU A 56 -10.09 -3.16 -9.64
C LEU A 56 -9.01 -2.33 -10.36
N PRO A 57 -8.99 -1.00 -10.17
CA PRO A 57 -7.90 -0.18 -10.65
C PRO A 57 -6.59 -0.61 -9.96
N PRO A 58 -5.51 -0.87 -10.73
CA PRO A 58 -4.26 -1.37 -10.17
C PRO A 58 -3.60 -0.31 -9.30
N ASN A 59 -3.10 -0.70 -8.13
CA ASN A 59 -2.39 0.16 -7.20
C ASN A 59 -3.15 1.42 -6.77
N LYS A 60 -4.49 1.35 -6.75
CA LYS A 60 -5.40 2.41 -6.29
C LYS A 60 -6.34 1.89 -5.20
N PHE A 61 -6.72 2.79 -4.31
CA PHE A 61 -7.76 2.50 -3.33
C PHE A 61 -9.13 2.64 -3.99
N VAL A 62 -10.00 1.66 -3.73
CA VAL A 62 -11.43 1.76 -4.00
C VAL A 62 -12.15 1.64 -2.67
N GLN A 63 -13.09 2.53 -2.43
CA GLN A 63 -14.02 2.40 -1.32
C GLN A 63 -15.25 1.65 -1.79
N GLN A 64 -15.65 0.63 -1.04
CA GLN A 64 -16.84 -0.17 -1.27
C GLN A 64 -17.67 -0.22 0.00
N THR A 65 -18.98 -0.42 -0.14
CA THR A 65 -19.87 -0.66 0.98
C THR A 65 -20.32 -2.12 0.94
N LYS A 66 -20.07 -2.88 2.01
CA LYS A 66 -20.52 -4.27 2.14
C LYS A 66 -21.15 -4.47 3.51
N ASN A 67 -22.37 -5.00 3.56
CA ASN A 67 -23.12 -5.25 4.80
C ASN A 67 -23.11 -4.02 5.74
N SER A 68 -23.41 -2.85 5.19
CA SER A 68 -23.39 -1.54 5.88
C SER A 68 -22.04 -1.12 6.46
N GLN A 69 -20.94 -1.75 6.06
CA GLN A 69 -19.58 -1.40 6.44
C GLN A 69 -18.79 -0.88 5.25
N ILE A 70 -17.99 0.16 5.50
CA ILE A 70 -17.11 0.74 4.48
C ILE A 70 -15.82 -0.07 4.47
N VAL A 71 -15.53 -0.69 3.33
CA VAL A 71 -14.34 -1.49 3.05
C VAL A 71 -13.49 -0.75 2.02
N TYR A 72 -12.20 -0.63 2.30
CA TYR A 72 -11.19 -0.14 1.39
C TYR A 72 -10.49 -1.33 0.76
N VAL A 73 -10.45 -1.38 -0.57
CA VAL A 73 -9.76 -2.41 -1.33
C VAL A 73 -8.61 -1.80 -2.12
N TYR A 74 -7.49 -2.52 -2.19
CA TYR A 74 -6.31 -2.13 -2.95
C TYR A 74 -5.75 -3.36 -3.65
N ALA A 75 -5.72 -3.34 -4.98
CA ALA A 75 -5.19 -4.45 -5.78
C ALA A 75 -3.73 -4.20 -6.16
N ASP A 76 -2.86 -5.16 -5.86
CA ASP A 76 -1.53 -5.23 -6.44
C ASP A 76 -1.45 -6.45 -7.39
N PRO A 77 -1.52 -6.23 -8.71
CA PRO A 77 -1.42 -7.29 -9.69
C PRO A 77 0.03 -7.65 -10.06
N VAL A 78 1.04 -6.94 -9.54
CA VAL A 78 2.43 -7.06 -10.00
C VAL A 78 3.31 -7.78 -8.98
N VAL A 79 3.30 -7.38 -7.72
CA VAL A 79 4.25 -7.88 -6.71
C VAL A 79 3.71 -9.13 -6.02
N CYS A 80 2.55 -9.04 -5.36
CA CYS A 80 1.93 -10.13 -4.61
C CYS A 80 0.82 -10.87 -5.36
N GLN A 81 0.27 -10.28 -6.44
CA GLN A 81 -0.96 -10.76 -7.09
C GLN A 81 -2.10 -10.96 -6.09
N CYS A 82 -2.35 -9.93 -5.29
CA CYS A 82 -3.25 -9.99 -4.16
C CYS A 82 -4.11 -8.71 -4.05
N VAL A 83 -5.16 -8.80 -3.24
CA VAL A 83 -6.03 -7.67 -2.90
C VAL A 83 -5.96 -7.45 -1.39
N TYR A 84 -5.58 -6.24 -0.99
CA TYR A 84 -5.59 -5.80 0.40
C TYR A 84 -6.97 -5.27 0.78
N PHE A 85 -7.51 -5.78 1.89
CA PHE A 85 -8.81 -5.36 2.44
C PHE A 85 -8.60 -4.65 3.77
N GLY A 86 -9.11 -3.43 3.90
CA GLY A 86 -9.18 -2.68 5.14
C GLY A 86 -10.62 -2.27 5.42
N VAL A 87 -11.01 -2.17 6.68
CA VAL A 87 -12.33 -1.64 7.07
C VAL A 87 -12.15 -0.26 7.68
N ARG A 88 -13.09 0.65 7.44
CA ARG A 88 -13.18 1.87 8.25
C ARG A 88 -13.48 1.44 9.68
N ARG A 89 -12.51 1.55 10.59
CA ARG A 89 -12.62 1.04 11.97
C ARG A 89 -13.88 1.57 12.68
N PRO A 90 -14.76 0.68 13.17
CA PRO A 90 -15.72 1.01 14.21
C PRO A 90 -15.27 0.33 15.50
N THR A 91 -14.18 0.80 16.13
CA THR A 91 -13.66 0.47 17.48
C THR A 91 -13.53 -1.02 17.93
N LEU A 92 -14.03 -2.01 17.19
CA LEU A 92 -14.16 -3.41 17.60
C LEU A 92 -13.65 -4.34 16.50
N SER A 93 -12.63 -5.12 16.84
CA SER A 93 -11.74 -5.90 15.97
C SER A 93 -12.36 -7.17 15.35
N ILE A 94 -13.67 -7.27 15.21
CA ILE A 94 -14.36 -8.53 14.85
C ILE A 94 -14.71 -8.62 13.34
N ALA A 95 -14.68 -7.52 12.58
CA ALA A 95 -15.09 -7.52 11.17
C ALA A 95 -13.98 -7.85 10.14
N LYS A 96 -12.70 -7.92 10.57
CA LYS A 96 -11.52 -7.90 9.69
C LYS A 96 -11.35 -9.15 8.79
N TRP A 97 -12.03 -10.25 9.08
CA TRP A 97 -11.81 -11.54 8.38
C TRP A 97 -12.99 -12.05 7.55
N SER A 98 -14.24 -11.80 7.94
CA SER A 98 -15.39 -12.34 7.19
C SER A 98 -15.42 -11.82 5.75
N PHE A 99 -15.22 -10.51 5.56
CA PHE A 99 -15.37 -9.91 4.23
C PHE A 99 -14.35 -10.36 3.19
N SER A 100 -13.12 -10.64 3.63
CA SER A 100 -12.03 -11.11 2.76
C SER A 100 -12.17 -12.58 2.39
N SER A 101 -12.76 -13.40 3.28
CA SER A 101 -13.04 -14.81 2.99
C SER A 101 -14.15 -14.97 1.95
N ASP A 102 -15.17 -14.10 2.00
CA ASP A 102 -16.29 -14.05 1.04
C ASP A 102 -15.94 -13.40 -0.33
N TRP A 103 -14.66 -13.17 -0.64
CA TRP A 103 -14.20 -12.67 -1.94
C TRP A 103 -14.02 -13.85 -2.94
N PRO A 104 -14.49 -13.74 -4.21
CA PRO A 104 -14.90 -12.53 -4.93
C PRO A 104 -16.36 -12.17 -4.68
N MET A 105 -16.63 -10.90 -4.39
CA MET A 105 -17.99 -10.42 -4.17
C MET A 105 -18.79 -10.63 -5.45
N SER A 106 -19.65 -11.65 -5.43
CA SER A 106 -20.54 -11.95 -6.53
C SER A 106 -21.40 -10.72 -6.79
N GLY A 107 -21.35 -10.22 -8.02
CA GLY A 107 -22.08 -9.03 -8.41
C GLY A 107 -23.58 -9.20 -8.18
N LYS A 108 -24.14 -8.33 -7.36
CA LYS A 108 -25.36 -7.60 -7.64
C LYS A 108 -25.16 -6.16 -7.17
#